data_AF-A0A3P3U149-F1
#
_entry.id   AF-A0A3P3U149-F1
#
_cell.length_a   1.000
_cell.length_b   1.000
_cell.length_c   1.000
_cell.angle_alpha   90.00
_cell.angle_beta   90.00
_cell.angle_gamma   90.00
#
_symmetry.space_group_name_H-M   'P 1'
#
loop_
_entity.id
_entity.type
_entity.pdbx_description
1 polymer ?
#
loop_
_entity_poly.entity_id
_entity_poly.type
_entity_poly.pdbx_seq_one_letter_code
_entity_poly.pdbx_strand_id
1 'polypeptide(L)'
;MGINVKKENDTLIITWQLSKTEILLKDVEEVGFDETYGGEEKNAIRIGTPYGTTDRIFIKTTSNTYILFTTNGETLMNRIKGYL
;
A
#
# COMPACT_ATOMS: atom_id res chain seq x y z
N MET A 1 0.12 10.59 12.47
CA MET A 1 1.25 10.00 11.72
C MET A 1 0.65 8.96 10.80
N GLY A 2 0.93 8.97 9.50
CA GLY A 2 0.22 8.14 8.53
C GLY A 2 1.12 7.75 7.37
N ILE A 3 0.63 6.84 6.55
CA ILE A 3 1.29 6.44 5.30
C ILE A 3 1.16 7.59 4.31
N ASN A 4 2.29 7.98 3.71
CA ASN A 4 2.30 8.92 2.59
C ASN A 4 2.66 8.16 1.31
N VAL A 5 1.97 8.49 0.22
CA VAL A 5 2.25 7.97 -1.12
C VAL A 5 2.44 9.12 -2.09
N LYS A 6 3.45 9.01 -2.94
CA LYS A 6 3.73 9.93 -4.05
C LYS A 6 4.23 9.14 -5.26
N LYS A 7 4.01 9.69 -6.45
CA LYS A 7 4.64 9.24 -7.69
C LYS A 7 5.86 10.09 -7.98
N GLU A 8 6.99 9.45 -8.24
CA GLU A 8 8.17 10.07 -8.83
C GLU A 8 8.55 9.29 -10.09
N ASN A 9 8.43 9.92 -11.25
CA ASN A 9 8.55 9.27 -12.55
C ASN A 9 7.65 8.02 -12.61
N ASP A 10 8.21 6.84 -12.88
CA ASP A 10 7.49 5.57 -12.95
C ASP A 10 7.56 4.75 -11.64
N THR A 11 7.80 5.42 -10.50
CA THR A 11 7.92 4.78 -9.20
C THR A 11 6.87 5.30 -8.22
N LEU A 12 6.12 4.38 -7.63
CA LEU A 12 5.31 4.63 -6.44
C LEU A 12 6.22 4.60 -5.21
N ILE A 13 6.30 5.73 -4.51
CA ILE A 13 7.05 5.86 -3.28
C ILE A 13 6.07 5.86 -2.11
N ILE A 14 6.21 4.87 -1.23
CA ILE A 14 5.45 4.73 -0.01
C ILE A 14 6.39 5.07 1.15
N THR A 15 5.99 6.03 1.98
CA THR A 15 6.77 6.44 3.16
C THR A 15 5.94 6.24 4.42
N TRP A 16 6.52 5.59 5.41
CA TRP A 16 5.94 5.43 6.72
C TRP A 16 7.03 5.47 7.78
N GLN A 17 6.91 6.40 8.75
CA GLN A 17 7.95 6.69 9.73
C GLN A 17 9.29 7.00 9.03
N LEU A 18 10.34 6.26 9.36
CA LEU A 18 11.68 6.38 8.76
C LEU A 18 11.89 5.45 7.56
N SER A 19 10.87 4.64 7.22
CA SER A 19 10.96 3.65 6.14
C SER A 19 10.43 4.20 4.83
N LYS A 20 11.13 3.88 3.74
CA LYS A 20 10.75 4.16 2.36
C LYS A 20 10.69 2.85 1.57
N THR A 21 9.58 2.63 0.89
CA THR A 21 9.40 1.52 -0.05
C THR A 21 9.16 2.10 -1.44
N GLU A 22 9.86 1.54 -2.42
CA GLU A 22 9.80 1.97 -3.82
C GLU A 22 9.27 0.80 -4.66
N ILE A 23 8.21 1.06 -5.44
CA ILE A 23 7.57 0.08 -6.30
C ILE A 23 7.50 0.67 -7.70
N LEU A 24 8.03 -0.02 -8.70
CA LEU A 24 7.87 0.40 -10.09
C LEU A 24 6.40 0.22 -10.51
N LEU A 25 5.80 1.25 -11.11
CA LEU A 25 4.38 1.21 -11.48
C LEU A 25 4.07 0.10 -12.49
N LYS A 26 5.01 -0.19 -13.40
CA LYS A 26 4.89 -1.29 -14.37
C LYS A 26 4.81 -2.68 -13.73
N ASP A 27 5.27 -2.81 -12.48
CA ASP A 27 5.27 -4.08 -11.77
C ASP A 27 3.98 -4.25 -10.95
N VAL A 28 3.12 -3.22 -10.86
CA VAL A 28 1.84 -3.28 -10.14
C VAL A 28 0.80 -3.98 -11.02
N GLU A 29 0.28 -5.10 -10.52
CA GLU A 29 -0.75 -5.89 -11.20
C GLU A 29 -2.15 -5.51 -10.73
N GLU A 30 -2.31 -5.24 -9.43
CA GLU A 30 -3.62 -5.01 -8.82
C GLU A 30 -3.51 -4.16 -7.55
N VAL A 31 -4.51 -3.31 -7.31
CA VAL A 31 -4.65 -2.55 -6.06
C VAL A 31 -6.11 -2.55 -5.61
N GLY A 32 -6.34 -2.96 -4.36
CA GLY A 32 -7.68 -3.12 -3.81
C GLY A 32 -7.73 -3.06 -2.28
N PHE A 33 -8.95 -3.07 -1.74
CA PHE A 33 -9.14 -3.21 -0.31
C PHE A 33 -8.96 -4.66 0.10
N ASP A 34 -8.32 -4.86 1.24
CA ASP A 34 -8.26 -6.16 1.89
C ASP A 34 -9.26 -6.16 3.06
N GLU A 35 -10.32 -6.93 2.91
CA GLU A 35 -11.40 -7.04 3.90
C GLU A 35 -11.03 -7.94 5.08
N THR A 36 -9.86 -8.59 5.05
CA THR A 36 -9.38 -9.42 6.14
C THR A 36 -8.66 -8.60 7.20
N TYR A 37 -8.81 -9.00 8.47
CA TYR A 37 -8.24 -8.24 9.57
C TYR A 37 -6.69 -8.16 9.52
N GLY A 38 -6.03 -9.25 9.13
CA GLY A 38 -4.55 -9.36 9.12
C GLY A 38 -3.89 -9.18 7.76
N GLY A 39 -4.69 -9.07 6.69
CA GLY A 39 -4.23 -9.23 5.32
C GLY A 39 -4.27 -10.69 4.87
N GLU A 40 -4.82 -10.95 3.67
CA GLU A 40 -5.01 -12.31 3.14
C GLU A 40 -3.68 -12.99 2.81
N GLU A 41 -2.78 -12.25 2.17
CA GLU A 41 -1.48 -12.77 1.74
C GLU A 41 -0.51 -12.90 2.93
N LYS A 42 -0.13 -14.14 3.24
CA LYS A 42 0.69 -14.48 4.41
C LYS A 42 2.07 -13.81 4.32
N ASN A 43 2.67 -13.86 3.13
CA ASN A 43 4.01 -13.35 2.89
C ASN A 43 4.03 -11.86 2.54
N ALA A 44 2.91 -11.16 2.68
CA ALA A 44 2.84 -9.75 2.33
C ALA A 44 3.72 -8.88 3.22
N ILE A 45 4.32 -7.87 2.59
CA ILE A 45 5.06 -6.81 3.26
C ILE A 45 4.06 -5.85 3.88
N ARG A 46 4.04 -5.79 5.20
CA ARG A 46 3.08 -5.01 5.99
C ARG A 46 3.66 -3.64 6.35
N ILE A 47 3.00 -2.57 5.94
CA ILE A 47 3.44 -1.18 6.15
C ILE A 47 2.33 -0.43 6.88
N GLY A 48 2.67 0.21 8.00
CA GLY A 48 1.68 0.90 8.85
C GLY A 48 1.51 0.21 10.20
N THR A 49 0.41 0.52 10.89
CA THR A 49 0.09 -0.03 12.22
C THR A 49 -1.04 -1.05 12.13
N PRO A 50 -0.74 -2.38 12.11
CA PRO A 50 -1.74 -3.41 11.82
C PRO A 50 -2.94 -3.47 12.77
N TYR A 51 -2.72 -3.06 14.03
CA TYR A 51 -3.70 -3.15 15.11
C TYR A 51 -4.21 -1.78 15.59
N GLY A 52 -4.05 -0.73 14.77
CA GLY A 52 -4.47 0.64 15.10
C GLY A 52 -5.24 1.36 14.00
N THR A 53 -5.53 0.67 12.88
CA THR A 53 -6.20 1.26 11.73
C THR A 53 -7.32 0.34 11.22
N THR A 54 -8.34 0.93 10.60
CA THR A 54 -9.52 0.19 10.13
C THR A 54 -9.37 -0.37 8.73
N ASP A 55 -8.57 0.28 7.89
CA ASP A 55 -8.52 -0.03 6.47
C ASP A 55 -7.21 -0.70 6.10
N ARG A 56 -7.29 -1.64 5.16
CA ARG A 56 -6.14 -2.29 4.56
C ARG A 56 -6.23 -2.14 3.06
N ILE A 57 -5.14 -1.68 2.45
CA ILE A 57 -5.00 -1.61 1.00
C ILE A 57 -3.93 -2.61 0.60
N PHE A 58 -4.26 -3.55 -0.26
CA PHE A 58 -3.25 -4.39 -0.88
C PHE A 58 -2.75 -3.76 -2.18
N ILE A 59 -1.45 -3.89 -2.43
CA ILE A 59 -0.80 -3.62 -3.71
C ILE A 59 -0.12 -4.92 -4.12
N LYS A 60 -0.64 -5.58 -5.14
CA LYS A 60 -0.04 -6.78 -5.71
C LYS A 60 0.91 -6.37 -6.83
N THR A 61 2.13 -6.87 -6.75
CA THR A 61 3.14 -6.72 -7.81
C THR A 61 3.56 -8.08 -8.33
N THR A 62 4.29 -8.09 -9.44
CA THR A 62 4.85 -9.30 -10.07
C THR A 62 5.70 -10.16 -9.12
N SER A 63 6.26 -9.57 -8.05
CA SER A 63 7.18 -10.25 -7.12
C SER A 63 6.69 -10.31 -5.67
N ASN A 64 5.93 -9.31 -5.23
CA ASN A 64 5.54 -9.16 -3.83
C ASN A 64 4.13 -8.57 -3.70
N THR A 65 3.46 -8.89 -2.60
CA THR A 65 2.23 -8.20 -2.19
C THR A 65 2.56 -7.30 -1.00
N TYR A 66 2.08 -6.06 -1.04
CA TYR A 66 2.20 -5.09 0.04
C TYR A 66 0.83 -4.83 0.65
N ILE A 67 0.77 -4.69 1.97
CA ILE A 67 -0.47 -4.35 2.67
C ILE A 67 -0.24 -3.09 3.49
N LEU A 68 -0.98 -2.05 3.16
CA LEU A 68 -0.93 -0.74 3.80
C LEU A 68 -2.04 -0.64 4.84
N PHE A 69 -1.66 -0.39 6.09
CA PHE A 69 -2.58 -0.21 7.22
C PHE A 69 -2.82 1.29 7.45
N THR A 70 -4.04 1.76 7.18
CA THR A 70 -4.40 3.18 7.21
C THR A 70 -5.84 3.40 7.70
N THR A 71 -6.17 4.60 8.18
CA THR A 71 -7.54 4.99 8.55
C THR A 71 -8.25 5.81 7.46
N ASN A 72 -7.53 6.14 6.38
CA ASN A 72 -8.05 6.94 5.26
C ASN A 72 -7.92 6.13 3.96
N GLY A 73 -8.38 4.88 3.99
CA GLY A 73 -8.16 3.89 2.94
C GLY A 73 -8.68 4.36 1.58
N GLU A 74 -9.88 4.91 1.53
CA GLU A 74 -10.50 5.36 0.27
C GLU A 74 -9.70 6.46 -0.43
N THR A 75 -9.27 7.47 0.32
CA THR A 75 -8.45 8.56 -0.21
C THR A 75 -7.09 8.06 -0.68
N LEU A 76 -6.45 7.19 0.10
CA LEU A 76 -5.13 6.65 -0.22
C LEU A 76 -5.20 5.73 -1.45
N MET A 77 -6.22 4.89 -1.53
CA MET A 77 -6.53 4.00 -2.64
C MET A 77 -6.70 4.78 -3.94
N ASN A 78 -7.57 5.80 -3.93
CA ASN A 78 -7.83 6.63 -5.11
C ASN A 78 -6.56 7.35 -5.57
N ARG A 79 -5.71 7.77 -4.63
CA ARG A 79 -4.43 8.38 -4.96
C ARG A 79 -3.47 7.41 -5.62
N ILE A 80 -3.34 6.18 -5.10
CA ILE A 80 -2.49 5.14 -5.71
C ILE A 80 -3.00 4.80 -7.11
N LYS A 81 -4.32 4.56 -7.25
CA LYS A 81 -4.94 4.26 -8.54
C LYS A 81 -4.77 5.38 -9.56
N GLY A 82 -4.76 6.65 -9.13
CA GLY A 82 -4.48 7.78 -10.02
C GLY A 82 -3.03 7.86 -10.52
N TYR A 83 -2.12 7.05 -9.97
CA TYR A 83 -0.72 6.99 -10.43
C TYR A 83 -0.46 5.87 -11.44
N LEU A 84 -1.28 4.82 -11.41
CA LEU A 84 -1.27 3.66 -12.32
C LEU A 84 -1.87 4.05 -13.67
#